data_AF-A0A319CTW0-F1
#
_entry.id   AF-A0A319CTW0-F1
#
_cell.length_a   1.000
_cell.length_b   1.000
_cell.length_c   1.000
_cell.angle_alpha   90.00
_cell.angle_beta   90.00
_cell.angle_gamma   90.00
#
_symmetry.space_group_name_H-M   'P 1'
#
loop_
_entity.id
_entity.type
_entity.pdbx_description
1 polymer ?
#
loop_
_entity_poly.entity_id
_entity_poly.type
_entity_poly.pdbx_seq_one_letter_code
_entity_poly.pdbx_strand_id
1 'polypeptide(L)'
;MEWLTDALQFWDFHTGNPEGIHQLMHLFSDRGIPASLRQMNAYSGHTYQFTKEDGSVKYIKIHLRTRQGIGNFTREEATKMAGENPDYLLQDMFDAIEGGRDAEHEKWVSEVCAFTSTMSDLDFEQATGLWTVLGRDPGHQARFVENVAVTVQTSRQSGSPRPVYALPWKTS
;
A
#
# COMPACT_ATOMS: atom_id res chain seq x y z
N MET A 1 -17.59 -25.93 -7.53
CA MET A 1 -17.33 -24.71 -8.34
C MET A 1 -17.14 -23.47 -7.45
N GLU A 2 -17.10 -23.60 -6.10
CA GLU A 2 -16.94 -22.48 -5.15
C GLU A 2 -15.51 -21.97 -4.93
N TRP A 3 -14.49 -22.58 -5.56
CA TRP A 3 -13.07 -22.25 -5.32
C TRP A 3 -12.40 -21.55 -6.50
N LEU A 4 -13.17 -21.22 -7.54
CA LEU A 4 -12.67 -20.49 -8.71
C LEU A 4 -12.88 -19.00 -8.48
N THR A 5 -11.90 -18.20 -8.87
CA THR A 5 -12.05 -16.74 -8.94
C THR A 5 -13.23 -16.36 -9.83
N ASP A 6 -14.20 -15.67 -9.24
CA ASP A 6 -15.39 -15.17 -9.93
C ASP A 6 -15.24 -13.67 -10.25
N ALA A 7 -15.22 -13.36 -11.55
CA ALA A 7 -15.15 -11.99 -12.01
C ALA A 7 -16.41 -11.18 -11.64
N LEU A 8 -17.57 -11.83 -11.52
CA LEU A 8 -18.83 -11.14 -11.20
C LEU A 8 -18.78 -10.55 -9.79
N GLN A 9 -18.36 -11.33 -8.80
CA GLN A 9 -18.19 -10.86 -7.43
C GLN A 9 -17.13 -9.77 -7.31
N PHE A 10 -16.03 -9.88 -8.08
CA PHE A 10 -14.99 -8.85 -8.12
C PHE A 10 -15.53 -7.51 -8.63
N TRP A 11 -16.25 -7.50 -9.75
CA TRP A 11 -16.77 -6.27 -10.35
C TRP A 11 -17.96 -5.68 -9.58
N ASP A 12 -18.81 -6.51 -8.97
CA ASP A 12 -19.91 -6.05 -8.12
C ASP A 12 -19.39 -5.19 -6.95
N PHE A 13 -18.33 -5.63 -6.27
CA PHE A 13 -17.68 -4.83 -5.23
C PHE A 13 -17.15 -3.49 -5.76
N HIS A 14 -16.42 -3.51 -6.87
CA HIS A 14 -15.72 -2.31 -7.36
C HIS A 14 -16.65 -1.29 -8.02
N THR A 15 -17.79 -1.70 -8.57
CA THR A 15 -18.80 -0.75 -9.09
C THR A 15 -19.50 0.00 -7.95
N GLY A 16 -19.60 -0.60 -6.76
CA GLY A 16 -20.11 0.05 -5.54
C GLY A 16 -19.12 0.94 -4.79
N ASN A 17 -17.82 0.84 -5.10
CA ASN A 17 -16.72 1.49 -4.37
C ASN A 17 -15.81 2.30 -5.33
N PRO A 18 -16.28 3.44 -5.84
CA PRO A 18 -15.58 4.21 -6.88
C PRO A 18 -14.22 4.77 -6.41
N GLU A 19 -13.95 4.84 -5.12
CA GLU A 19 -12.65 5.23 -4.56
C GLU A 19 -11.51 4.28 -4.97
N GLY A 20 -11.83 3.03 -5.34
CA GLY A 20 -10.87 2.04 -5.80
C GLY A 20 -10.46 2.19 -7.27
N ILE A 21 -11.13 3.04 -8.05
CA ILE A 21 -10.93 3.14 -9.51
C ILE A 21 -9.48 3.49 -9.85
N HIS A 22 -8.85 4.39 -9.09
CA HIS A 22 -7.44 4.73 -9.33
C HIS A 22 -6.52 3.51 -9.23
N GLN A 23 -6.75 2.64 -8.23
CA GLN A 23 -5.98 1.43 -8.04
C GLN A 23 -6.26 0.41 -9.15
N LEU A 24 -7.51 0.31 -9.62
CA LEU A 24 -7.89 -0.56 -10.73
C LEU A 24 -7.21 -0.18 -12.04
N MET A 25 -7.10 1.13 -12.32
CA MET A 25 -6.39 1.62 -13.51
C MET A 25 -4.93 1.17 -13.54
N HIS A 26 -4.27 1.10 -12.37
CA HIS A 26 -2.94 0.54 -12.27
C HIS A 26 -2.94 -0.99 -12.41
N LEU A 27 -3.83 -1.69 -11.71
CA LEU A 27 -3.90 -3.15 -11.69
C LEU A 27 -4.17 -3.78 -13.06
N PHE A 28 -5.04 -3.16 -13.86
CA PHE A 28 -5.42 -3.68 -15.19
C PHE A 28 -4.58 -3.11 -16.34
N SER A 29 -3.61 -2.24 -16.05
CA SER A 29 -2.55 -1.88 -16.99
C SER A 29 -1.39 -2.88 -16.93
N ASP A 30 -0.44 -2.81 -17.86
CA ASP A 30 0.77 -3.65 -17.82
C ASP A 30 1.54 -3.48 -16.49
N ARG A 31 1.41 -2.34 -15.81
CA ARG A 31 1.97 -2.11 -14.47
C ARG A 31 1.48 -3.11 -13.42
N GLY A 32 0.34 -3.75 -13.62
CA GLY A 32 -0.17 -4.82 -12.77
C GLY A 32 0.58 -6.14 -12.90
N ILE A 33 1.39 -6.31 -13.97
CA ILE A 33 2.15 -7.53 -14.25
C ILE A 33 3.64 -7.17 -14.38
N PRO A 34 4.35 -7.03 -13.25
CA PRO A 34 5.76 -6.68 -13.26
C PRO A 34 6.61 -7.79 -13.90
N ALA A 35 7.60 -7.41 -14.71
CA ALA A 35 8.51 -8.35 -15.35
C ALA A 35 9.58 -8.89 -14.38
N SER A 36 9.89 -8.15 -13.32
CA SER A 36 10.82 -8.56 -12.27
C SER A 36 10.47 -7.87 -10.96
N LEU A 37 10.69 -8.53 -9.83
CA LEU A 37 10.59 -7.91 -8.50
C LEU A 37 11.57 -6.76 -8.29
N ARG A 38 12.64 -6.69 -9.11
CA ARG A 38 13.71 -5.69 -9.05
C ARG A 38 13.43 -4.47 -9.93
N GLN A 39 12.55 -4.61 -10.92
CA GLN A 39 12.20 -3.58 -11.91
C GLN A 39 10.82 -2.95 -11.64
N MET A 40 10.41 -2.87 -10.37
CA MET A 40 9.16 -2.23 -9.96
C MET A 40 9.43 -1.15 -8.92
N ASN A 41 8.50 -0.23 -8.72
CA ASN A 41 8.54 0.68 -7.57
C ASN A 41 7.63 0.14 -6.47
N ALA A 42 8.01 0.30 -5.20
CA ALA A 42 7.14 0.01 -4.06
C ALA A 42 6.72 1.31 -3.36
N TYR A 43 5.44 1.40 -3.02
CA TYR A 43 4.83 2.55 -2.35
C TYR A 43 4.14 2.02 -1.09
N SER A 44 4.31 2.71 0.04
CA SER A 44 3.73 2.25 1.31
C SER A 44 2.21 2.25 1.36
N GLY A 45 1.55 2.98 0.45
CA GLY A 45 0.10 3.23 0.47
C GLY A 45 -0.31 4.19 1.59
N HIS A 46 0.00 3.82 2.83
CA HIS A 46 -0.34 4.57 4.03
C HIS A 46 0.56 5.79 4.25
N THR A 47 0.01 6.75 4.99
CA THR A 47 0.74 7.91 5.53
C THR A 47 1.17 7.58 6.96
N TYR A 48 2.45 7.78 7.27
CA TYR A 48 3.00 7.54 8.61
C TYR A 48 3.22 8.85 9.35
N GLN A 49 3.15 8.80 10.68
CA GLN A 49 3.46 9.92 11.55
C GLN A 49 4.86 9.73 12.15
N PHE A 50 5.75 10.69 11.93
CA PHE A 50 7.10 10.71 12.48
C PHE A 50 7.17 11.82 13.52
N THR A 51 7.46 11.45 14.76
CA THR A 51 7.63 12.39 15.88
C THR A 51 9.12 12.62 16.10
N LYS A 52 9.53 13.88 16.11
CA LYS A 52 10.90 14.27 16.44
C LYS A 52 11.11 14.33 17.95
N GLU A 53 12.37 14.39 18.37
CA GLU A 53 12.75 14.54 19.79
C GLU A 53 12.19 15.81 20.43
N ASP A 54 11.98 16.87 19.64
CA ASP A 54 11.38 18.14 20.09
C ASP A 54 9.84 18.07 20.28
N GLY A 55 9.23 16.90 20.03
CA GLY A 55 7.78 16.68 20.09
C GLY A 55 7.00 17.13 18.84
N SER A 56 7.67 17.72 17.84
CA SER A 56 7.03 18.09 16.57
C SER A 56 6.76 16.86 15.70
N VAL A 57 5.67 16.91 14.94
CA VAL A 57 5.19 15.81 14.12
C VAL A 57 5.32 16.16 12.63
N LYS A 58 5.79 15.20 11.83
CA LYS A 58 5.70 15.22 10.37
C LYS A 58 5.02 13.97 9.84
N TYR A 59 4.19 14.15 8.83
CA TYR A 59 3.63 13.04 8.08
C TYR A 59 4.53 12.68 6.90
N ILE A 60 4.72 11.40 6.64
CA ILE A 60 5.56 10.92 5.55
C ILE A 60 4.88 9.82 4.75
N LYS A 61 5.26 9.68 3.48
CA LYS A 61 5.00 8.49 2.66
C LYS A 61 6.33 7.89 2.25
N ILE A 62 6.41 6.56 2.25
CA ILE A 62 7.66 5.84 1.93
C ILE A 62 7.55 5.33 0.51
N HIS A 63 8.47 5.77 -0.35
CA HIS A 63 8.59 5.31 -1.73
C HIS A 63 9.95 4.64 -1.93
N LEU A 64 9.94 3.39 -2.36
CA LEU A 64 11.13 2.65 -2.79
C LEU A 64 11.14 2.67 -4.31
N ARG A 65 12.09 3.42 -4.89
CA ARG A 65 12.23 3.52 -6.34
C ARG A 65 13.34 2.59 -6.82
N THR A 66 13.02 1.78 -7.82
CA THR A 66 14.01 0.95 -8.52
C THR A 66 15.01 1.84 -9.27
N ARG A 67 16.30 1.51 -9.23
CA ARG A 67 17.34 2.11 -10.09
C ARG A 67 17.57 1.33 -11.38
N GLN A 68 17.00 0.14 -11.47
CA GLN A 68 17.20 -0.84 -12.54
C GLN A 68 16.28 -0.57 -13.74
N GLY A 69 15.43 0.45 -13.66
CA GLY A 69 14.37 0.74 -14.62
C GLY A 69 13.07 0.03 -14.28
N ILE A 70 11.97 0.49 -14.86
CA ILE A 70 10.64 -0.12 -14.69
C ILE A 70 10.38 -1.07 -15.87
N GLY A 71 10.08 -2.33 -15.57
CA GLY A 71 9.80 -3.38 -16.55
C GLY A 71 8.50 -4.10 -16.21
N ASN A 72 7.62 -4.24 -17.21
CA ASN A 72 6.33 -4.89 -17.09
C ASN A 72 6.12 -5.84 -18.27
N PHE A 73 5.43 -6.94 -18.06
CA PHE A 73 5.00 -7.83 -19.13
C PHE A 73 3.72 -7.30 -19.77
N THR A 74 3.60 -7.48 -21.09
CA THR A 74 2.28 -7.48 -21.72
C THR A 74 1.49 -8.70 -21.29
N ARG A 75 0.17 -8.69 -21.53
CA ARG A 75 -0.69 -9.86 -21.24
C ARG A 75 -0.19 -11.12 -21.96
N GLU A 76 0.24 -10.99 -23.22
CA GLU A 76 0.73 -12.11 -24.03
C GLU A 76 2.04 -12.67 -23.47
N GLU A 77 2.98 -11.80 -23.10
CA GLU A 77 4.25 -12.19 -22.48
C GLU A 77 4.04 -12.87 -21.14
N ALA A 78 3.14 -12.33 -20.30
CA ALA A 78 2.79 -12.89 -19.01
C ALA A 78 2.17 -14.29 -19.14
N THR A 79 1.28 -14.48 -20.12
CA THR A 79 0.63 -15.77 -20.38
C THR A 79 1.67 -16.81 -20.81
N LYS A 80 2.58 -16.42 -21.70
CA LYS A 80 3.68 -17.28 -22.13
C LYS A 80 4.60 -17.64 -20.96
N MET A 81 5.04 -16.65 -20.20
CA MET A 81 5.95 -16.86 -19.06
C MET A 81 5.31 -17.74 -17.99
N ALA A 82 4.03 -17.54 -17.66
CA ALA A 82 3.32 -18.38 -16.69
C ALA A 82 3.22 -19.85 -17.13
N GLY A 83 3.20 -20.12 -18.44
CA GLY A 83 3.23 -21.47 -18.99
C GLY A 83 4.63 -22.09 -19.04
N GLU A 84 5.67 -21.29 -19.28
CA GLU A 84 7.06 -21.74 -19.37
C GLU A 84 7.71 -21.90 -17.99
N ASN A 85 7.50 -20.94 -17.09
CA ASN A 85 8.06 -20.90 -15.75
C ASN A 85 7.14 -20.11 -14.79
N PRO A 86 6.24 -20.78 -14.05
CA PRO A 86 5.34 -20.12 -13.11
C PRO A 86 6.07 -19.46 -11.92
N ASP A 87 7.31 -19.89 -11.62
CA ASP A 87 8.13 -19.37 -10.52
C ASP A 87 9.17 -18.33 -10.98
N TYR A 88 9.03 -17.81 -12.21
CA TYR A 88 10.01 -16.92 -12.84
C TYR A 88 10.44 -15.73 -11.97
N LEU A 89 9.49 -15.05 -11.31
CA LEU A 89 9.79 -13.88 -10.47
C LEU A 89 10.65 -14.24 -9.24
N LEU A 90 10.45 -15.42 -8.67
CA LEU A 90 11.26 -15.92 -7.55
C LEU A 90 12.64 -16.32 -8.04
N GLN A 91 12.72 -17.00 -9.18
CA GLN A 91 13.99 -17.40 -9.80
C GLN A 91 14.84 -16.18 -10.17
N ASP A 92 14.27 -15.17 -10.85
CA ASP A 92 15.00 -13.92 -11.18
C ASP A 92 15.59 -13.25 -9.93
N MET A 93 14.82 -13.22 -8.83
CA MET A 93 15.28 -12.64 -7.58
C MET A 93 16.40 -13.48 -6.94
N PHE A 94 16.25 -14.81 -6.94
CA PHE A 94 17.23 -15.73 -6.38
C PHE A 94 18.56 -15.68 -7.14
N ASP A 95 18.51 -15.81 -8.46
CA ASP A 95 19.68 -15.74 -9.34
C ASP A 95 20.40 -14.40 -9.20
N ALA A 96 19.63 -13.31 -9.04
CA ALA A 96 20.21 -11.99 -8.81
C ALA A 96 20.89 -11.87 -7.43
N ILE A 97 20.37 -12.53 -6.38
CA ILE A 97 21.00 -12.54 -5.05
C ILE A 97 22.28 -13.39 -5.06
N GLU A 98 22.25 -14.59 -5.67
CA GLU A 98 23.43 -15.46 -5.79
C GLU A 98 24.57 -14.82 -6.59
N GLY A 99 24.25 -13.91 -7.52
CA GLY A 99 25.22 -13.11 -8.26
C GLY A 99 26.10 -12.18 -7.42
N GLY A 100 25.84 -12.03 -6.11
CA GLY A 100 26.68 -11.29 -5.16
C GLY A 100 26.35 -9.79 -5.04
N ARG A 101 27.12 -9.08 -4.20
CA ARG A 101 26.87 -7.67 -3.79
C ARG A 101 26.91 -6.61 -4.91
N ASP A 102 27.46 -6.95 -6.09
CA ASP A 102 27.44 -6.07 -7.27
C ASP A 102 26.23 -6.32 -8.17
N ALA A 103 25.42 -7.34 -7.86
CA ALA A 103 24.25 -7.65 -8.64
C ALA A 103 23.19 -6.55 -8.48
N GLU A 104 22.47 -6.31 -9.56
CA GLU A 104 21.44 -5.29 -9.70
C GLU A 104 20.20 -5.55 -8.80
N HIS A 105 20.27 -6.31 -7.71
CA HIS A 105 19.14 -6.54 -6.79
C HIS A 105 19.13 -5.59 -5.59
N GLU A 106 20.27 -5.03 -5.18
CA GLU A 106 20.37 -4.15 -3.99
C GLU A 106 20.18 -2.65 -4.29
N LYS A 107 20.02 -2.27 -5.56
CA LYS A 107 19.98 -0.85 -5.97
C LYS A 107 18.57 -0.27 -5.86
N TRP A 108 18.03 -0.16 -4.65
CA TRP A 108 16.83 0.62 -4.38
C TRP A 108 17.21 1.99 -3.83
N VAL A 109 16.74 3.08 -4.44
CA VAL A 109 16.79 4.38 -3.77
C VAL A 109 15.55 4.46 -2.90
N SER A 110 15.75 4.36 -1.59
CA SER A 110 14.74 4.75 -0.63
C SER A 110 14.64 6.28 -0.66
N GLU A 111 13.58 6.80 -1.26
CA GLU A 111 13.26 8.23 -1.20
C GLU A 111 12.17 8.40 -0.14
N VAL A 112 12.53 8.97 1.00
CA VAL A 112 11.55 9.40 1.99
C VAL A 112 11.02 10.75 1.55
N CYS A 113 9.89 10.75 0.84
CA CYS A 113 9.17 11.99 0.56
C CYS A 113 8.51 12.47 1.86
N ALA A 114 9.14 13.45 2.50
CA ALA A 114 8.50 14.19 3.57
C ALA A 114 7.34 15.01 2.96
N PHE A 115 6.13 14.49 3.08
CA PHE A 115 4.94 15.19 2.63
C PHE A 115 4.44 16.10 3.74
N THR A 116 4.78 17.37 3.67
CA THR A 116 4.12 18.39 4.51
C THR A 116 2.91 18.91 3.75
N SER A 117 1.74 18.29 3.90
CA SER A 117 0.50 19.04 3.67
C SER A 117 0.22 19.89 4.90
N THR A 118 -0.02 21.18 4.69
CA THR A 118 -0.79 21.97 5.64
C THR A 118 -2.19 21.39 5.64
N MET A 119 -2.60 20.80 6.77
CA MET A 119 -3.98 20.35 6.94
C MET A 119 -4.91 21.54 6.71
N SER A 120 -5.86 21.37 5.80
CA SER A 120 -6.87 22.36 5.45
C SER A 120 -8.25 21.77 5.69
N ASP A 121 -9.28 22.62 5.75
CA ASP A 121 -10.65 22.16 5.96
C ASP A 121 -11.12 21.16 4.89
N LEU A 122 -10.54 21.22 3.68
CA LEU A 122 -10.78 20.29 2.58
C LEU A 122 -10.42 18.83 2.91
N ASP A 123 -9.39 18.61 3.75
CA ASP A 123 -8.96 17.27 4.16
C ASP A 123 -10.04 16.57 5.01
N PHE A 124 -10.97 17.34 5.58
CA PHE A 124 -12.07 16.84 6.41
C PHE A 124 -13.39 16.74 5.66
N GLU A 125 -13.51 17.28 4.43
CA GLU A 125 -14.75 17.23 3.65
C GLU A 125 -15.20 15.81 3.36
N GLN A 126 -14.27 14.91 2.98
CA GLN A 126 -14.60 13.50 2.75
C GLN A 126 -15.07 12.81 4.03
N ALA A 127 -14.40 13.02 5.16
CA ALA A 127 -14.79 12.44 6.44
C ALA A 127 -16.16 12.96 6.90
N THR A 128 -16.43 14.25 6.66
CA THR A 128 -17.71 14.89 6.97
C THR A 128 -18.84 14.42 6.04
N GLY A 129 -18.52 14.20 4.76
CA GLY A 129 -19.43 13.61 3.78
C GLY A 129 -19.80 12.18 4.16
N LEU A 130 -18.80 11.36 4.52
CA LEU A 130 -19.00 10.00 5.01
C LEU A 130 -19.87 9.97 6.28
N TRP A 131 -19.60 10.87 7.23
CA TRP A 131 -20.42 11.01 8.45
C TRP A 131 -21.90 11.28 8.13
N THR A 132 -22.15 12.14 7.14
CA THR A 132 -23.50 12.45 6.66
C THR A 132 -24.17 11.24 6.00
N VAL A 133 -23.42 10.45 5.22
CA VAL A 133 -23.91 9.21 4.60
C VAL A 133 -24.26 8.17 5.65
N LEU A 134 -23.40 7.98 6.66
CA LEU A 134 -23.66 7.07 7.78
C LEU A 134 -24.90 7.47 8.60
N GLY A 135 -25.30 8.75 8.56
CA GLY A 135 -26.51 9.24 9.23
C GLY A 135 -27.82 8.92 8.50
N ARG A 136 -27.77 8.41 7.27
CA ARG A 136 -28.98 8.07 6.48
C ARG A 136 -29.75 6.90 7.06
N ASP A 137 -29.04 5.98 7.70
CA ASP A 137 -29.61 4.79 8.32
C ASP A 137 -29.54 4.89 9.85
N PRO A 138 -30.67 4.70 10.56
CA PRO A 138 -30.69 4.79 12.01
C PRO A 138 -29.70 3.83 12.68
N GLY A 139 -28.81 4.37 13.51
CA GLY A 139 -27.85 3.59 14.31
C GLY A 139 -26.50 3.28 13.64
N HIS A 140 -26.31 3.60 12.36
CA HIS A 140 -25.02 3.38 11.67
C HIS A 140 -23.90 4.28 12.21
N GLN A 141 -24.18 5.55 12.52
CA GLN A 141 -23.23 6.44 13.18
C GLN A 141 -22.81 5.94 14.58
N ALA A 142 -23.77 5.44 15.38
CA ALA A 142 -23.48 4.92 16.72
C ALA A 142 -22.59 3.67 16.67
N ARG A 143 -22.89 2.72 15.76
CA ARG A 143 -22.07 1.52 15.54
C ARG A 143 -20.67 1.87 15.02
N PHE A 144 -20.56 2.85 14.13
CA PHE A 144 -19.26 3.33 13.66
C PHE A 144 -18.42 3.91 14.80
N VAL A 145 -19.03 4.77 15.63
CA VAL A 145 -18.36 5.32 16.82
C VAL A 145 -17.93 4.21 17.78
N GLU A 146 -18.78 3.23 18.04
CA GLU A 146 -18.46 2.10 18.92
C GLU A 146 -17.30 1.27 18.39
N ASN A 147 -17.31 0.91 17.09
CA ASN A 147 -16.23 0.15 16.45
C ASN A 147 -14.88 0.91 16.46
N VAL A 148 -14.90 2.20 16.16
CA VAL A 148 -13.69 3.04 16.18
C VAL A 148 -13.22 3.26 17.62
N ALA A 149 -14.12 3.56 18.56
CA ALA A 149 -13.78 3.79 19.96
C ALA A 149 -13.19 2.53 20.62
N VAL A 150 -13.75 1.34 20.34
CA VAL A 150 -13.18 0.08 20.84
C VAL A 150 -11.76 -0.14 20.29
N THR A 151 -11.53 0.14 19.00
CA THR A 151 -10.20 -0.01 18.39
C THR A 151 -9.18 0.97 19.00
N VAL A 152 -9.59 2.21 19.27
CA VAL A 152 -8.76 3.26 19.90
C VAL A 152 -8.55 3.02 21.41
N GLN A 153 -9.51 2.42 22.11
CA GLN A 153 -9.37 2.09 23.52
C GLN A 153 -8.46 0.87 23.71
N THR A 154 -8.53 -0.10 22.78
CA THR A 154 -7.64 -1.26 22.75
C THR A 154 -6.19 -0.86 22.46
N SER A 155 -5.96 0.18 21.64
CA SER A 155 -4.61 0.71 21.41
C SER A 155 -4.01 1.48 22.59
N ARG A 156 -4.85 2.01 23.50
CA ARG A 156 -4.42 2.63 24.77
C ARG A 156 -4.19 1.63 25.91
N GLN A 157 -4.92 0.51 25.92
CA GLN A 157 -4.79 -0.51 26.99
C GLN A 157 -3.64 -1.50 26.77
N SER A 158 -3.09 -1.60 25.56
CA SER A 158 -1.86 -2.35 25.36
C SER A 158 -0.66 -1.55 25.88
N GLY A 159 -0.35 -1.71 27.17
CA GLY A 159 0.96 -1.40 27.76
C GLY A 159 2.08 -2.31 27.23
N SER A 160 2.07 -2.61 25.93
CA SER A 160 3.13 -3.33 25.24
C SER A 160 4.14 -2.29 24.72
N PRO A 161 5.42 -2.34 25.11
CA PRO A 161 6.42 -1.33 24.75
C PRO A 161 6.93 -1.48 23.31
N ARG A 162 6.08 -1.95 22.37
CA ARG A 162 6.45 -2.07 20.97
C ARG A 162 5.38 -1.39 20.11
N PRO A 163 5.63 -0.16 19.64
CA PRO A 163 4.80 0.44 18.61
C PRO A 163 4.88 -0.45 17.37
N VAL A 164 3.72 -0.86 16.83
CA VAL A 164 3.66 -1.73 15.65
C VAL A 164 4.30 -1.07 14.42
N TYR A 165 4.54 0.26 14.42
CA TYR A 165 5.30 0.96 13.37
C TYR A 165 6.11 2.17 13.88
N ALA A 166 6.89 2.04 14.96
CA ALA A 166 7.89 3.07 15.28
C ALA A 166 9.27 2.58 14.82
N LEU A 167 9.79 3.20 13.77
CA LEU A 167 11.21 3.08 13.41
C LEU A 167 11.98 4.15 14.19
N PRO A 168 12.82 3.77 15.18
CA PRO A 168 13.66 4.74 15.87
C PRO A 168 14.74 5.26 14.92
N TRP A 169 14.82 6.58 14.80
CA TRP A 169 15.93 7.26 14.13
C TRP A 169 17.18 7.20 15.03
N LYS A 170 18.24 6.53 14.58
CA LYS A 170 19.59 6.67 15.15
C LYS A 170 20.52 7.20 14.07
N THR A 171 20.96 8.45 14.22
CA THR A 171 22.11 8.98 13.48
C THR A 171 23.40 8.44 14.07
N SER A 172 24.24 7.84 13.23
CA SER A 172 25.69 7.69 13.41
C SER A 172 26.40 8.95 12.94
#